data_AF-A0A3P7J0N8-F1
#
_entry.id   AF-A0A3P7J0N8-F1
#
_cell.length_a   1.000
_cell.length_b   1.000
_cell.length_c   1.000
_cell.angle_alpha   90.00
_cell.angle_beta   90.00
_cell.angle_gamma   90.00
#
_symmetry.space_group_name_H-M   'P 1'
#
loop_
_entity.id
_entity.type
_entity.pdbx_description
1 polymer ?
#
loop_
_entity_poly.entity_id
_entity_poly.type
_entity_poly.pdbx_seq_one_letter_code
_entity_poly.pdbx_strand_id
1 'polypeptide(L)'
;MAAITLKEYSEKIQHVALQKCLLNLMCRMKPMSAERQALISAMAVTLASGQATWDPYYVTAFLHDSLGDRNWVNKPNTSFISTQIIKSLGTIYPTKDMFTSCNLEIDVDFIPDGLAIASDRYPSPQAKEEIATIALNALAPWWELRADMTPMLFLRALAPLMALPDVRFNVVKRIDGWLQHVKLQRLAMQLLILVGLNYGNASDSAQEKSILARLLQMRMLKNKNVRLANFFCS
;
A
#
# COMPACT_ATOMS: atom_id res chain seq x y z
N MET A 1 -25.43 -15.71 14.53
CA MET A 1 -25.13 -17.14 14.73
C MET A 1 -23.71 -17.48 14.26
N ALA A 2 -23.35 -17.32 12.97
CA ALA A 2 -21.97 -17.57 12.50
C ALA A 2 -20.86 -16.78 13.23
N ALA A 3 -21.08 -15.48 13.50
CA ALA A 3 -20.12 -14.66 14.26
C ALA A 3 -19.96 -15.09 15.74
N ILE A 4 -20.99 -15.70 16.33
CA ILE A 4 -20.96 -16.20 17.70
C ILE A 4 -20.21 -17.53 17.74
N THR A 5 -20.49 -18.43 16.80
CA THR A 5 -19.78 -19.71 16.64
C THR A 5 -18.30 -19.50 16.31
N LEU A 6 -17.96 -18.53 15.46
CA LEU A 6 -16.56 -18.19 15.17
C LEU A 6 -15.80 -17.65 16.38
N LYS A 7 -16.49 -16.94 17.28
CA LYS A 7 -15.90 -16.41 18.52
C LYS A 7 -15.65 -17.54 19.53
N GLU A 8 -16.63 -18.43 19.72
CA GLU A 8 -16.56 -19.57 20.65
C GLU A 8 -15.52 -20.63 20.26
N TYR A 9 -15.30 -20.84 18.96
CA TYR A 9 -14.35 -21.84 18.44
C TYR A 9 -13.08 -21.22 17.85
N SER A 10 -12.84 -19.93 18.09
CA SER A 10 -11.76 -19.16 17.45
C SER A 10 -10.39 -19.85 17.54
N GLU A 11 -9.97 -20.33 18.71
CA GLU A 11 -8.70 -21.05 18.91
C GLU A 11 -8.59 -22.34 18.07
N LYS A 12 -9.70 -23.06 17.85
CA LYS A 12 -9.74 -24.27 17.02
C LYS A 12 -9.81 -23.96 15.51
N ILE A 13 -10.24 -22.74 15.16
CA ILE A 13 -10.45 -22.26 13.77
C ILE A 13 -9.31 -21.34 13.31
N GLN A 14 -8.29 -21.05 14.15
CA GLN A 14 -7.03 -20.40 13.76
C GLN A 14 -6.16 -21.28 12.85
N HIS A 15 -6.79 -21.92 11.87
CA HIS A 15 -6.14 -22.71 10.86
C HIS A 15 -5.67 -21.79 9.74
N VAL A 16 -4.35 -21.60 9.64
CA VAL A 16 -3.70 -20.79 8.60
C VAL A 16 -4.24 -21.15 7.20
N ALA A 17 -4.52 -22.42 6.90
CA ALA A 17 -5.06 -22.79 5.59
C ALA A 17 -6.50 -22.29 5.33
N LEU A 18 -7.35 -22.23 6.37
CA LEU A 18 -8.71 -21.67 6.21
C LEU A 18 -8.61 -20.17 5.89
N GLN A 19 -7.73 -19.45 6.58
CA GLN A 19 -7.51 -18.03 6.30
C GLN A 19 -7.00 -17.80 4.88
N LYS A 20 -6.00 -18.59 4.44
CA LYS A 20 -5.49 -18.52 3.06
C LYS A 20 -6.58 -18.83 2.03
N CYS A 21 -7.47 -19.78 2.32
CA CYS A 21 -8.61 -20.10 1.46
C CYS A 21 -9.58 -18.91 1.36
N LEU A 22 -9.98 -18.33 2.49
CA LEU A 22 -10.88 -17.16 2.50
C LEU A 22 -10.27 -15.96 1.78
N LEU A 23 -8.99 -15.67 2.00
CA LEU A 23 -8.27 -14.60 1.30
C LEU A 23 -8.22 -14.84 -0.22
N ASN A 24 -7.95 -16.07 -0.66
CA ASN A 24 -8.00 -16.42 -2.08
C ASN A 24 -9.39 -16.24 -2.68
N LEU A 25 -10.42 -16.68 -1.94
CA LEU A 25 -11.80 -16.51 -2.36
C LEU A 25 -12.13 -15.03 -2.49
N MET A 26 -11.74 -14.17 -1.54
CA MET A 26 -11.92 -12.71 -1.67
C MET A 26 -11.25 -12.12 -2.92
N CYS A 27 -10.12 -12.67 -3.35
CA CYS A 27 -9.39 -12.21 -4.53
C CYS A 27 -9.96 -12.72 -5.88
N ARG A 28 -10.77 -13.79 -5.90
CA ARG A 28 -11.23 -14.47 -7.12
C ARG A 28 -12.76 -14.57 -7.15
N MET A 29 -13.43 -13.56 -7.71
CA MET A 29 -14.85 -13.34 -7.39
C MET A 29 -15.77 -13.04 -8.58
N LYS A 30 -15.54 -13.66 -9.75
CA LYS A 30 -16.58 -13.62 -10.80
C LYS A 30 -17.00 -15.03 -11.25
N PRO A 31 -18.30 -15.38 -11.11
CA PRO A 31 -19.43 -14.65 -10.48
C PRO A 31 -19.77 -15.15 -9.06
N MET A 32 -19.80 -14.27 -8.05
CA MET A 32 -20.33 -14.54 -6.71
C MET A 32 -21.25 -13.39 -6.24
N SER A 33 -22.40 -13.71 -5.63
CA SER A 33 -23.39 -12.71 -5.16
C SER A 33 -22.87 -11.85 -4.02
N ALA A 34 -23.42 -10.63 -3.86
CA ALA A 34 -23.02 -9.67 -2.84
C ALA A 34 -23.07 -10.25 -1.41
N GLU A 35 -24.09 -11.04 -1.10
CA GLU A 35 -24.28 -11.67 0.21
C GLU A 35 -23.16 -12.67 0.51
N ARG A 36 -22.75 -13.46 -0.49
CA ARG A 36 -21.64 -14.41 -0.35
C ARG A 36 -20.31 -13.68 -0.17
N GLN A 37 -20.09 -12.57 -0.90
CA GLN A 37 -18.88 -11.76 -0.72
C GLN A 37 -18.84 -11.16 0.70
N ALA A 38 -19.97 -10.66 1.19
CA ALA A 38 -20.09 -10.09 2.53
C ALA A 38 -19.83 -11.15 3.61
N LEU A 39 -20.36 -12.37 3.45
CA LEU A 39 -20.13 -13.47 4.37
C LEU A 39 -18.65 -13.88 4.43
N ILE A 40 -18.01 -14.07 3.27
CA ILE A 40 -16.58 -14.44 3.20
C ILE A 40 -15.71 -13.34 3.84
N SER A 41 -16.01 -12.08 3.53
CA SER A 41 -15.31 -10.93 4.11
C SER A 41 -15.47 -10.88 5.63
N ALA A 42 -16.69 -11.07 6.14
CA ALA A 42 -16.95 -11.08 7.57
C ALA A 42 -16.20 -12.22 8.29
N MET A 43 -16.15 -13.41 7.68
CA MET A 43 -15.38 -14.54 8.20
C MET A 43 -13.88 -14.23 8.22
N ALA A 44 -13.33 -13.71 7.11
CA ALA A 44 -11.92 -13.36 7.00
C ALA A 44 -11.50 -12.30 8.02
N VAL A 45 -12.32 -11.26 8.22
CA VAL A 45 -12.08 -10.20 9.22
C VAL A 45 -12.17 -10.73 10.64
N THR A 46 -13.19 -11.55 10.93
CA THR A 46 -13.36 -12.14 12.27
C THR A 46 -12.14 -12.97 12.66
N LEU A 47 -11.69 -13.85 11.76
CA LEU A 47 -10.50 -14.67 12.00
C LEU A 47 -9.22 -13.82 12.11
N ALA A 48 -9.05 -12.82 11.26
CA ALA A 48 -7.92 -11.89 11.33
C ALA A 48 -7.88 -11.12 12.65
N SER A 49 -9.04 -10.68 13.15
CA SER A 49 -9.14 -9.90 14.40
C SER A 49 -8.76 -10.70 15.65
N GLY A 50 -8.90 -12.03 15.60
CA GLY A 50 -8.52 -12.93 16.69
C GLY A 50 -7.03 -13.26 16.73
N GLN A 51 -6.23 -12.77 15.79
CA GLN A 51 -4.80 -13.09 15.67
C GLN A 51 -3.93 -11.89 16.01
N ALA A 52 -2.98 -12.07 16.93
CA ALA A 52 -2.00 -11.05 17.28
C ALA A 52 -1.00 -10.81 16.14
N THR A 53 -0.46 -11.91 15.61
CA THR A 53 0.51 -11.97 14.49
C THR A 53 -0.13 -12.64 13.28
N TRP A 54 0.14 -12.15 12.08
CA TRP A 54 -0.48 -12.68 10.86
C TRP A 54 0.50 -13.48 10.01
N ASP A 55 -0.06 -14.41 9.23
CA ASP A 55 0.68 -15.08 8.17
C ASP A 55 1.03 -14.06 7.05
N PRO A 56 2.24 -14.09 6.47
CA PRO A 56 2.66 -13.18 5.39
C PRO A 56 1.75 -13.23 4.15
N TYR A 57 0.97 -14.30 3.99
CA TYR A 57 0.03 -14.44 2.89
C TYR A 57 -1.06 -13.36 2.83
N TYR A 58 -1.40 -12.71 3.94
CA TYR A 58 -2.28 -11.53 3.88
C TYR A 58 -1.70 -10.42 3.00
N VAL A 59 -0.37 -10.22 3.01
CA VAL A 59 0.32 -9.26 2.15
C VAL A 59 0.27 -9.73 0.70
N THR A 60 0.46 -11.02 0.43
CA THR A 60 0.28 -11.60 -0.90
C THR A 60 -1.12 -11.35 -1.45
N ALA A 61 -2.17 -11.62 -0.66
CA ALA A 61 -3.55 -11.41 -1.05
C ALA A 61 -3.86 -9.91 -1.26
N PHE A 62 -3.35 -9.05 -0.38
CA PHE A 62 -3.50 -7.60 -0.47
C PHE A 62 -2.90 -7.04 -1.76
N LEU A 63 -1.68 -7.45 -2.11
CA LEU A 63 -1.00 -7.00 -3.32
C LEU A 63 -1.67 -7.54 -4.57
N HIS A 64 -2.05 -8.82 -4.58
CA HIS A 64 -2.80 -9.42 -5.67
C HIS A 64 -4.08 -8.63 -5.98
N ASP A 65 -4.88 -8.30 -4.95
CA ASP A 65 -6.11 -7.54 -5.15
C ASP A 65 -5.85 -6.06 -5.48
N SER A 66 -4.84 -5.43 -4.86
CA SER A 66 -4.45 -4.03 -5.10
C SER A 66 -3.97 -3.76 -6.52
N LEU A 67 -3.28 -4.74 -7.11
CA LEU A 67 -2.74 -4.71 -8.47
C LEU A 67 -3.73 -5.27 -9.52
N GLY A 68 -4.78 -5.96 -9.07
CA GLY A 68 -5.83 -6.54 -9.90
C GLY A 68 -7.14 -5.74 -9.87
N ASP A 69 -8.26 -6.46 -9.79
CA ASP A 69 -9.62 -5.90 -9.90
C ASP A 69 -10.12 -5.17 -8.65
N ARG A 70 -9.34 -5.12 -7.55
CA ARG A 70 -9.68 -4.49 -6.27
C ARG A 70 -11.05 -4.92 -5.72
N ASN A 71 -11.22 -6.22 -5.55
CA ASN A 71 -12.46 -6.79 -5.05
C ASN A 71 -12.70 -6.44 -3.57
N TRP A 72 -11.66 -6.32 -2.76
CA TRP A 72 -11.80 -6.18 -1.31
C TRP A 72 -10.93 -5.10 -0.67
N VAL A 73 -9.78 -4.72 -1.20
CA VAL A 73 -8.82 -3.85 -0.45
C VAL A 73 -9.38 -2.47 -0.04
N ASN A 74 -10.32 -1.93 -0.84
CA ASN A 74 -10.96 -0.63 -0.60
C ASN A 74 -12.41 -0.76 -0.07
N LYS A 75 -12.86 -1.96 0.31
CA LYS A 75 -14.24 -2.14 0.78
C LYS A 75 -14.35 -1.85 2.28
N PRO A 76 -15.43 -1.18 2.73
CA PRO A 76 -15.62 -0.86 4.15
C PRO A 76 -15.60 -2.08 5.07
N ASN A 77 -16.19 -3.19 4.62
CA ASN A 77 -16.32 -4.43 5.38
C ASN A 77 -15.01 -5.24 5.52
N THR A 78 -13.94 -4.86 4.82
CA THR A 78 -12.61 -5.48 4.86
C THR A 78 -11.50 -4.49 5.21
N SER A 79 -11.86 -3.22 5.46
CA SER A 79 -10.95 -2.13 5.82
C SER A 79 -10.05 -2.45 7.01
N PHE A 80 -10.53 -3.24 7.98
CA PHE A 80 -9.71 -3.74 9.08
C PHE A 80 -8.46 -4.47 8.57
N ILE A 81 -8.60 -5.37 7.58
CA ILE A 81 -7.47 -6.14 7.06
C ILE A 81 -6.46 -5.24 6.37
N SER A 82 -6.92 -4.41 5.43
CA SER A 82 -6.03 -3.53 4.67
C SER A 82 -5.30 -2.54 5.59
N THR A 83 -5.98 -1.95 6.58
CA THR A 83 -5.37 -0.98 7.50
C THR A 83 -4.26 -1.60 8.35
N GLN A 84 -4.42 -2.84 8.82
CA GLN A 84 -3.42 -3.53 9.63
C GLN A 84 -2.19 -3.92 8.80
N ILE A 85 -2.40 -4.34 7.54
CA ILE A 85 -1.30 -4.58 6.60
C ILE A 85 -0.52 -3.28 6.35
N ILE A 86 -1.23 -2.21 6.05
CA ILE A 86 -0.63 -0.90 5.75
C ILE A 86 0.14 -0.35 6.96
N LYS A 87 -0.40 -0.50 8.18
CA LYS A 87 0.30 -0.16 9.41
C LYS A 87 1.63 -0.91 9.53
N SER A 88 1.60 -2.20 9.20
CA SER A 88 2.76 -3.06 9.35
C SER A 88 3.85 -2.82 8.30
N LEU A 89 3.50 -2.26 7.14
CA LEU A 89 4.46 -1.85 6.11
C LEU A 89 5.27 -0.61 6.54
N GLY A 90 4.77 0.17 7.50
CA GLY A 90 5.55 1.25 8.14
C GLY A 90 5.61 2.56 7.34
N THR A 91 4.82 2.69 6.27
CA THR A 91 4.76 3.94 5.51
C THR A 91 4.21 5.09 6.35
N ILE A 92 4.92 6.20 6.35
CA ILE A 92 4.49 7.49 6.90
C ILE A 92 3.64 8.20 5.85
N TYR A 93 2.38 8.50 6.20
CA TYR A 93 1.43 9.13 5.28
C TYR A 93 1.37 10.66 5.48
N PRO A 94 1.12 11.44 4.41
CA PRO A 94 0.97 12.88 4.51
C PRO A 94 -0.32 13.26 5.25
N THR A 95 -0.29 14.41 5.94
CA THR A 95 -1.50 15.01 6.51
C THR A 95 -2.33 15.69 5.43
N LYS A 96 -3.58 16.02 5.76
CA LYS A 96 -4.45 16.78 4.85
C LYS A 96 -3.83 18.12 4.45
N ASP A 97 -3.22 18.81 5.41
CA ASP A 97 -2.61 20.13 5.21
C ASP A 97 -1.44 20.10 4.22
N MET A 98 -0.69 19.00 4.18
CA MET A 98 0.43 18.83 3.24
C MET A 98 -0.07 18.74 1.79
N PHE A 99 -1.18 18.03 1.56
CA PHE A 99 -1.82 17.99 0.25
C PHE A 99 -2.39 19.35 -0.15
N THR A 100 -3.10 20.02 0.77
CA THR A 100 -3.62 21.37 0.54
C THR A 100 -2.50 22.37 0.21
N SER A 101 -1.37 22.29 0.92
CA SER A 101 -0.19 23.14 0.66
C SER A 101 0.40 22.95 -0.74
N CYS A 102 0.26 21.73 -1.29
CA CYS A 102 0.66 21.37 -2.65
C CYS A 102 -0.44 21.57 -3.70
N ASN A 103 -1.60 22.14 -3.32
CA ASN A 103 -2.79 22.25 -4.18
C ASN A 103 -3.22 20.91 -4.78
N LEU A 104 -3.11 19.85 -3.99
CA LEU A 104 -3.54 18.51 -4.34
C LEU A 104 -4.81 18.17 -3.57
N GLU A 105 -5.81 17.68 -4.29
CA GLU A 105 -6.93 17.02 -3.65
C GLU A 105 -6.49 15.62 -3.17
N ILE A 106 -6.87 15.30 -1.94
CA ILE A 106 -6.62 13.99 -1.32
C ILE A 106 -7.39 12.94 -2.10
N ASP A 107 -6.70 11.88 -2.54
CA ASP A 107 -7.39 10.67 -2.97
C ASP A 107 -7.73 9.87 -1.70
N VAL A 108 -9.03 9.71 -1.41
CA VAL A 108 -9.51 9.01 -0.21
C VAL A 108 -9.06 7.55 -0.14
N ASP A 109 -8.73 6.95 -1.29
CA ASP A 109 -8.17 5.60 -1.37
C ASP A 109 -6.67 5.54 -1.04
N PHE A 110 -6.04 6.70 -0.82
CA PHE A 110 -4.60 6.82 -0.62
C PHE A 110 -4.21 6.78 0.86
N ILE A 111 -5.08 7.20 1.78
CA ILE A 111 -4.85 7.14 3.23
C ILE A 111 -5.98 6.30 3.86
N PRO A 112 -5.68 5.11 4.41
CA PRO A 112 -6.69 4.29 5.05
C PRO A 112 -7.20 4.93 6.35
N ASP A 113 -8.52 4.95 6.52
CA ASP A 113 -9.14 5.28 7.80
C ASP A 113 -8.73 4.27 8.89
N GLY A 114 -8.53 4.75 10.12
CA GLY A 114 -8.19 3.89 11.26
C GLY A 114 -6.71 3.50 11.38
N LEU A 115 -5.82 4.01 10.52
CA LEU A 115 -4.39 3.72 10.59
C LEU A 115 -3.75 4.09 11.95
N ALA A 116 -4.26 5.14 12.60
CA ALA A 116 -3.77 5.60 13.90
C ALA A 116 -4.01 4.58 15.04
N ILE A 117 -5.07 3.77 14.93
CA ILE A 117 -5.45 2.76 15.94
C ILE A 117 -5.07 1.33 15.51
N ALA A 118 -4.48 1.16 14.32
CA ALA A 118 -4.04 -0.13 13.83
C ALA A 118 -2.77 -0.63 14.55
N SER A 119 -2.61 -1.94 14.60
CA SER A 119 -1.48 -2.61 15.24
C SER A 119 -0.57 -3.22 14.20
N ASP A 120 0.71 -3.34 14.54
CA ASP A 120 1.66 -4.08 13.71
C ASP A 120 1.42 -5.59 13.84
N ARG A 121 1.10 -6.25 12.72
CA ARG A 121 0.82 -7.69 12.65
C ARG A 121 2.05 -8.52 12.26
N TYR A 122 3.17 -7.86 11.95
CA TYR A 122 4.44 -8.45 11.56
C TYR A 122 5.59 -7.84 12.37
N PRO A 123 5.61 -7.99 13.70
CA PRO A 123 6.51 -7.23 14.57
C PRO A 123 7.97 -7.72 14.55
N SER A 124 8.25 -8.94 14.07
CA SER A 124 9.62 -9.47 14.06
C SER A 124 10.43 -8.99 12.85
N PRO A 125 11.75 -8.79 12.96
CA PRO A 125 12.59 -8.40 11.82
C PRO A 125 12.48 -9.37 10.64
N GLN A 126 12.43 -10.67 10.91
CA GLN A 126 12.24 -11.71 9.90
C GLN A 126 10.89 -11.55 9.17
N ALA A 127 9.80 -11.28 9.90
CA ALA A 127 8.50 -11.05 9.27
C ALA A 127 8.49 -9.77 8.43
N LYS A 128 9.20 -8.71 8.85
CA LYS A 128 9.37 -7.47 8.06
C LYS A 128 10.11 -7.74 6.75
N GLU A 129 11.19 -8.50 6.80
CA GLU A 129 11.96 -8.89 5.61
C GLU A 129 11.12 -9.75 4.65
N GLU A 130 10.33 -10.67 5.19
CA GLU A 130 9.46 -11.53 4.39
C GLU A 130 8.36 -10.74 3.67
N ILE A 131 7.63 -9.86 4.36
CA ILE A 131 6.60 -9.03 3.72
C ILE A 131 7.20 -8.03 2.71
N ALA A 132 8.41 -7.54 2.96
CA ALA A 132 9.14 -6.70 2.01
C ALA A 132 9.49 -7.51 0.74
N THR A 133 10.00 -8.73 0.90
CA THR A 133 10.31 -9.63 -0.22
C THR A 133 9.08 -9.95 -1.06
N ILE A 134 7.95 -10.26 -0.41
CA ILE A 134 6.65 -10.47 -1.08
C ILE A 134 6.25 -9.24 -1.89
N ALA A 135 6.36 -8.05 -1.30
CA ALA A 135 6.04 -6.79 -1.97
C ALA A 135 6.91 -6.55 -3.20
N LEU A 136 8.23 -6.66 -3.08
CA LEU A 136 9.16 -6.44 -4.18
C LEU A 136 8.93 -7.42 -5.33
N ASN A 137 8.69 -8.70 -5.02
CA ASN A 137 8.38 -9.72 -6.02
C ASN A 137 7.05 -9.44 -6.75
N ALA A 138 6.03 -8.99 -6.03
CA ALA A 138 4.74 -8.66 -6.64
C ALA A 138 4.82 -7.45 -7.58
N LEU A 139 5.68 -6.47 -7.27
CA LEU A 139 5.85 -5.26 -8.07
C LEU A 139 6.79 -5.46 -9.28
N ALA A 140 7.71 -6.43 -9.23
CA ALA A 140 8.74 -6.62 -10.24
C ALA A 140 8.23 -6.57 -11.71
N PRO A 141 7.13 -7.28 -12.09
CA PRO A 141 6.64 -7.25 -13.47
C PRO A 141 6.11 -5.89 -13.92
N TRP A 142 5.62 -5.08 -12.98
CA TRP A 142 4.98 -3.80 -13.25
C TRP A 142 5.99 -2.70 -13.52
N TRP A 143 7.20 -2.84 -12.98
CA TRP A 143 8.25 -1.89 -13.26
C TRP A 143 8.59 -1.88 -14.74
N GLU A 144 8.57 -2.99 -15.47
CA GLU A 144 8.95 -3.01 -16.89
C GLU A 144 7.95 -2.31 -17.82
N LEU A 145 6.79 -1.86 -17.31
CA LEU A 145 5.79 -1.14 -18.09
C LEU A 145 6.29 0.27 -18.47
N ARG A 146 5.92 0.70 -19.68
CA ARG A 146 6.03 2.09 -20.11
C ARG A 146 4.98 2.96 -19.39
N ALA A 147 5.24 4.27 -19.31
CA ALA A 147 4.36 5.21 -18.61
C ALA A 147 2.92 5.25 -19.18
N ASP A 148 2.78 5.18 -20.51
CA ASP A 148 1.49 5.14 -21.22
C ASP A 148 0.70 3.85 -20.96
N MET A 149 1.39 2.77 -20.61
CA MET A 149 0.81 1.46 -20.29
C MET A 149 0.63 1.25 -18.78
N THR A 150 1.06 2.19 -17.95
CA THR A 150 1.03 2.05 -16.49
C THR A 150 -0.40 2.27 -15.97
N PRO A 151 -1.03 1.29 -15.30
CA PRO A 151 -2.37 1.48 -14.73
C PRO A 151 -2.36 2.40 -13.51
N MET A 152 -3.41 3.20 -13.32
CA MET A 152 -3.56 4.03 -12.12
C MET A 152 -3.55 3.20 -10.82
N LEU A 153 -4.10 1.98 -10.88
CA LEU A 153 -4.14 1.06 -9.74
C LEU A 153 -2.75 0.63 -9.28
N PHE A 154 -1.79 0.57 -10.20
CA PHE A 154 -0.39 0.31 -9.85
C PHE A 154 0.16 1.46 -8.99
N LEU A 155 0.00 2.72 -9.40
CA LEU A 155 0.47 3.87 -8.61
C LEU A 155 -0.18 3.91 -7.22
N ARG A 156 -1.47 3.56 -7.10
CA ARG A 156 -2.15 3.44 -5.81
C ARG A 156 -1.59 2.30 -4.95
N ALA A 157 -1.23 1.16 -5.55
CA ALA A 157 -0.64 0.04 -4.84
C ALA A 157 0.77 0.33 -4.29
N LEU A 158 1.46 1.33 -4.84
CA LEU A 158 2.78 1.75 -4.36
C LEU A 158 2.71 2.55 -3.06
N ALA A 159 1.63 3.31 -2.83
CA ALA A 159 1.49 4.19 -1.66
C ALA A 159 1.82 3.52 -0.32
N PRO A 160 1.25 2.35 0.04
CA PRO A 160 1.57 1.69 1.31
C PRO A 160 2.97 1.10 1.41
N LEU A 161 3.72 1.03 0.31
CA LEU A 161 5.04 0.41 0.22
C LEU A 161 6.17 1.44 0.25
N MET A 162 5.87 2.70 0.51
CA MET A 162 6.84 3.80 0.47
C MET A 162 7.88 3.75 1.58
N ALA A 163 7.71 2.93 2.62
CA ALA A 163 8.78 2.64 3.58
C ALA A 163 9.91 1.77 3.00
N LEU A 164 9.69 1.07 1.88
CA LEU A 164 10.70 0.24 1.22
C LEU A 164 11.62 1.08 0.31
N PRO A 165 12.95 1.12 0.56
CA PRO A 165 13.89 1.90 -0.25
C PRO A 165 13.86 1.57 -1.74
N ASP A 166 13.76 0.28 -2.09
CA ASP A 166 13.68 -0.17 -3.48
C ASP A 166 12.44 0.33 -4.21
N VAL A 167 11.31 0.42 -3.51
CA VAL A 167 10.08 0.95 -4.07
C VAL A 167 10.24 2.45 -4.33
N ARG A 168 10.73 3.22 -3.35
CA ARG A 168 11.00 4.66 -3.52
C ARG A 168 11.98 4.93 -4.66
N PHE A 169 13.06 4.14 -4.75
CA PHE A 169 14.05 4.25 -5.80
C PHE A 169 13.45 4.02 -7.20
N ASN A 170 12.61 2.99 -7.36
CA ASN A 170 11.94 2.74 -8.63
C ASN A 170 10.90 3.81 -8.97
N VAL A 171 10.21 4.38 -7.98
CA VAL A 171 9.33 5.53 -8.18
C VAL A 171 10.11 6.72 -8.72
N VAL A 172 11.17 7.18 -8.05
CA VAL A 172 11.91 8.37 -8.50
C VAL A 172 12.61 8.18 -9.85
N LYS A 173 12.90 6.95 -10.25
CA LYS A 173 13.42 6.63 -11.59
C LYS A 173 12.39 6.88 -12.70
N ARG A 174 11.09 6.77 -12.39
CA ARG A 174 9.99 6.77 -13.36
C ARG A 174 9.06 7.98 -13.25
N ILE A 175 9.12 8.69 -12.12
CA ILE A 175 8.17 9.73 -11.75
C ILE A 175 8.07 10.86 -12.78
N ASP A 176 9.19 11.25 -13.42
CA ASP A 176 9.18 12.28 -14.46
C ASP A 176 8.27 11.89 -15.64
N GLY A 177 8.28 10.62 -16.05
CA GLY A 177 7.40 10.12 -17.11
C GLY A 177 5.93 10.09 -16.69
N TRP A 178 5.65 9.70 -15.45
CA TRP A 178 4.27 9.71 -14.92
C TRP A 178 3.73 11.12 -14.71
N LEU A 179 4.57 12.09 -14.37
CA LEU A 179 4.18 13.51 -14.25
C LEU A 179 3.81 14.14 -15.60
N GLN A 180 4.38 13.65 -16.71
CA GLN A 180 4.02 14.09 -18.05
C GLN A 180 2.73 13.44 -18.56
N HIS A 181 2.29 12.34 -17.95
CA HIS A 181 1.11 11.61 -18.38
C HIS A 181 -0.15 12.13 -17.66
N VAL A 182 -1.08 12.75 -18.42
CA VAL A 182 -2.27 13.45 -17.89
C VAL A 182 -3.08 12.61 -16.90
N LYS A 183 -3.25 11.30 -17.13
CA LYS A 183 -4.03 10.43 -16.23
C LYS A 183 -3.29 10.03 -14.94
N LEU A 184 -1.95 10.09 -14.95
CA LEU A 184 -1.11 9.64 -13.83
C LEU A 184 -0.55 10.81 -13.03
N GLN A 185 -0.52 12.01 -13.61
CA GLN A 185 0.11 13.20 -13.05
C GLN A 185 -0.29 13.47 -11.59
N ARG A 186 -1.58 13.42 -11.27
CA ARG A 186 -2.07 13.65 -9.89
C ARG A 186 -1.52 12.60 -8.91
N LEU A 187 -1.63 11.31 -9.25
CA LEU A 187 -1.11 10.22 -8.41
C LEU A 187 0.42 10.28 -8.28
N ALA A 188 1.12 10.65 -9.35
CA ALA A 188 2.56 10.88 -9.35
C ALA A 188 2.97 12.00 -8.38
N MET A 189 2.24 13.13 -8.37
CA MET A 189 2.49 14.20 -7.40
C MET A 189 2.26 13.76 -5.96
N GLN A 190 1.22 12.95 -5.70
CA GLN A 190 0.98 12.40 -4.35
C GLN A 190 2.07 11.42 -3.91
N LEU A 191 2.55 10.56 -4.83
CA LEU A 191 3.67 9.65 -4.57
C LEU A 191 4.97 10.41 -4.27
N LEU A 192 5.21 11.57 -4.87
CA LEU A 192 6.36 12.41 -4.52
C LEU A 192 6.33 12.83 -3.05
N ILE A 193 5.19 13.31 -2.54
CA ILE A 193 5.08 13.71 -1.13
C ILE A 193 5.38 12.52 -0.22
N LEU A 194 4.86 11.33 -0.56
CA LEU A 194 5.18 10.10 0.17
C LEU A 194 6.67 9.74 0.12
N VAL A 195 7.32 9.85 -1.05
CA VAL A 195 8.77 9.63 -1.16
C VAL A 195 9.52 10.58 -0.22
N GLY A 196 9.11 11.84 -0.12
CA GLY A 196 9.75 12.82 0.77
C GLY A 196 9.59 12.48 2.24
N LEU A 197 8.38 12.09 2.65
CA LEU A 197 8.10 11.70 4.05
C LEU A 197 8.79 10.42 4.50
N ASN A 198 9.05 9.51 3.55
CA ASN A 198 9.65 8.22 3.84
C ASN A 198 11.11 8.16 3.39
N TYR A 199 11.69 9.29 2.99
CA TYR A 199 13.10 9.37 2.65
C TYR A 199 13.94 9.11 3.89
N GLY A 200 14.91 8.19 3.77
CA GLY A 200 15.83 7.89 4.86
C GLY A 200 16.95 8.92 4.94
N ASN A 201 17.83 8.79 5.93
CA ASN A 201 19.03 9.62 5.96
C ASN A 201 19.97 9.24 4.81
N ALA A 202 20.25 10.20 3.92
CA ALA A 202 21.15 10.05 2.77
C ALA A 202 22.52 9.51 3.18
N SER A 203 23.02 9.89 4.35
CA SER A 203 24.37 9.53 4.81
C SER A 203 24.52 8.03 5.04
N ASP A 204 23.43 7.34 5.36
CA ASP A 204 23.43 5.99 5.91
C ASP A 204 23.20 4.90 4.84
N SER A 205 22.81 5.27 3.61
CA SER A 205 22.51 4.31 2.55
C SER A 205 22.82 4.84 1.15
N ALA A 206 23.56 4.07 0.34
CA ALA A 206 23.83 4.39 -1.07
C ALA A 206 22.55 4.50 -1.91
N GLN A 207 21.50 3.76 -1.54
CA GLN A 207 20.20 3.84 -2.20
C GLN A 207 19.49 5.15 -1.88
N GLU A 208 19.52 5.60 -0.63
CA GLU A 208 18.99 6.92 -0.23
C GLU A 208 19.77 8.06 -0.91
N LYS A 209 21.10 7.96 -1.04
CA LYS A 209 21.90 8.93 -1.83
C LYS A 209 21.41 8.99 -3.28
N SER A 210 21.12 7.84 -3.87
CA SER A 210 20.65 7.74 -5.25
C SER A 210 19.23 8.30 -5.42
N ILE A 211 18.36 8.12 -4.43
CA ILE A 211 17.01 8.72 -4.39
C ILE A 211 17.12 10.24 -4.36
N LEU A 212 17.90 10.80 -3.43
CA LEU A 212 18.10 12.24 -3.30
C LEU A 212 18.70 12.86 -4.57
N ALA A 213 19.74 12.23 -5.13
CA ALA A 213 20.35 12.69 -6.37
C ALA A 213 19.32 12.79 -7.51
N ARG A 214 18.41 11.82 -7.62
CA ARG A 214 17.33 11.86 -8.62
C ARG A 214 16.33 12.96 -8.34
N LEU A 215 15.88 13.11 -7.09
CA LEU A 215 14.96 14.20 -6.70
C LEU A 215 15.54 15.58 -7.07
N LEU A 216 16.82 15.82 -6.80
CA LEU A 216 17.50 17.09 -7.14
C LEU A 216 17.65 17.33 -8.66
N GLN A 217 17.66 16.26 -9.46
CA GLN A 217 17.76 16.32 -10.91
C GLN A 217 16.40 16.50 -11.60
N MET A 218 15.28 16.29 -10.90
CA MET A 218 13.93 16.40 -11.49
C MET A 218 13.68 17.79 -12.06
N ARG A 219 13.39 17.85 -13.36
CA ARG A 219 13.19 19.11 -14.11
C ARG A 219 11.88 19.81 -13.72
N MET A 220 10.87 19.05 -13.34
CA MET A 220 9.52 19.55 -13.02
C MET A 220 9.44 20.29 -11.67
N LEU A 221 10.31 19.96 -10.71
CA LEU A 221 10.44 20.70 -9.45
C LEU A 221 10.92 22.14 -9.68
N LYS A 222 11.60 22.40 -10.81
CA LYS A 222 12.24 23.68 -11.11
C LYS A 222 11.34 24.68 -11.84
N ASN A 223 10.22 24.25 -12.45
CA ASN A 223 9.51 25.14 -13.40
C ASN A 223 8.00 25.31 -13.23
N LYS A 224 7.25 24.47 -12.50
CA LYS A 224 5.79 24.72 -12.29
C LYS A 224 5.23 24.34 -10.91
N ASN A 225 6.00 23.72 -10.03
CA ASN A 225 5.56 23.34 -8.68
C ASN A 225 6.62 23.70 -7.62
N VAL A 226 6.97 24.99 -7.53
CA VAL A 226 7.97 25.53 -6.59
C VAL A 226 7.72 25.08 -5.14
N ARG A 227 6.48 24.75 -4.76
CA ARG A 227 6.11 24.31 -3.41
C ARG A 227 6.48 22.85 -3.08
N LEU A 228 6.47 21.95 -4.06
CA LEU A 228 6.95 20.58 -3.84
C LEU A 228 8.46 20.59 -3.59
N ALA A 229 9.22 21.43 -4.29
CA ALA A 229 10.65 21.58 -4.05
C ALA A 229 10.95 22.10 -2.64
N ASN A 230 10.16 23.06 -2.15
CA ASN A 230 10.28 23.56 -0.78
C ASN A 230 9.99 22.49 0.28
N PHE A 231 9.13 21.51 -0.03
CA PHE A 231 8.82 20.40 0.87
C PHE A 231 10.00 19.42 1.09
N PHE A 232 10.89 19.27 0.10
CA PHE A 232 12.06 18.39 0.20
C PHE A 232 13.34 19.09 0.70
N CYS A 233 13.33 20.43 0.78
CA CYS A 233 14.50 21.24 1.12
C CYS A 233 14.43 21.91 2.50
N SER A 234 13.41 21.60 3.30
CA SER A 234 13.21 22.03 4.69
C SER A 234 13.40 20.85 5.64
#